data_AF-A0A966AVN1-F1
#
_entry.id   AF-A0A966AVN1-F1
#
_cell.length_a   1.000
_cell.length_b   1.000
_cell.length_c   1.000
_cell.angle_alpha   90.00
_cell.angle_beta   90.00
_cell.angle_gamma   90.00
#
_symmetry.space_group_name_H-M   'P 1'
#
loop_
_entity.id
_entity.type
_entity.pdbx_description
1 polymer ?
#
loop_
_entity_poly.entity_id
_entity_poly.type
_entity_poly.pdbx_seq_one_letter_code
_entity_poly.pdbx_strand_id
1 'polypeptide(L)'
;VKLYPAGATTNSAQGVTNLRHTHAALEAMQETGLPLLVHGEVVDSEIDVFDRERVFIERVLSPLLEQFPGLRVVLEHVTTSEAVEFVLAGPDTLAATITAHHLLLSRNALFSGGLRPHYYCLPVLKREKHRQALVSAATSGNKKFFLGTDSAPHARSDKESACGCAGIYTAHSAIELYAEVFEAAGSLEALEDFASKHGAHFYGLPVNTTRVTLEKKSWQVPRVLRYADQELVPYAAGENLAWRLVEQ
;
A
#
# COMPACT_ATOMS: atom_id res chain seq x y z
N VAL A 1 3.56 -13.77 -7.70
CA VAL A 1 2.17 -14.27 -7.50
C VAL A 1 1.51 -13.42 -6.42
N LYS A 2 0.23 -13.02 -6.55
CA LYS A 2 -0.48 -12.24 -5.53
C LYS A 2 -1.48 -13.12 -4.79
N LEU A 3 -1.31 -13.23 -3.47
CA LEU A 3 -2.22 -13.90 -2.57
C LEU A 3 -3.27 -12.91 -2.08
N TYR A 4 -4.52 -13.19 -2.43
CA TYR A 4 -5.69 -12.61 -1.79
C TYR A 4 -6.40 -13.68 -0.97
N PRO A 5 -6.61 -13.46 0.34
CA PRO A 5 -7.56 -14.24 1.10
C PRO A 5 -8.96 -14.07 0.48
N ALA A 6 -9.72 -15.16 0.42
CA ALA A 6 -11.06 -15.14 -0.16
C ALA A 6 -11.92 -14.07 0.56
N GLY A 7 -12.45 -13.09 -0.19
CA GLY A 7 -13.29 -12.02 0.33
C GLY A 7 -12.58 -10.84 1.03
N ALA A 8 -11.25 -10.80 1.06
CA ALA A 8 -10.50 -9.72 1.70
C ALA A 8 -10.61 -8.34 1.02
N THR A 9 -10.87 -8.28 -0.28
CA THR A 9 -10.96 -7.01 -1.03
C THR A 9 -11.75 -7.19 -2.33
N THR A 10 -11.87 -6.13 -3.13
CA THR A 10 -12.54 -6.14 -4.43
C THR A 10 -12.03 -7.27 -5.31
N ASN A 11 -12.94 -8.03 -5.93
CA ASN A 11 -12.66 -9.19 -6.80
C ASN A 11 -11.94 -10.38 -6.13
N SER A 12 -11.84 -10.44 -4.80
CA SER A 12 -11.17 -11.57 -4.13
C SER A 12 -12.11 -12.73 -3.76
N ALA A 13 -13.34 -12.78 -4.24
CA ALA A 13 -14.29 -13.87 -3.91
C ALA A 13 -13.79 -15.27 -4.32
N GLN A 14 -12.91 -15.35 -5.33
CA GLN A 14 -12.25 -16.59 -5.78
C GLN A 14 -10.84 -16.77 -5.17
N GLY A 15 -10.54 -16.05 -4.09
CA GLY A 15 -9.24 -16.10 -3.41
C GLY A 15 -8.97 -17.42 -2.68
N VAL A 16 -7.80 -17.51 -2.06
CA VAL A 16 -7.37 -18.71 -1.34
C VAL A 16 -8.17 -18.86 -0.04
N THR A 17 -8.82 -20.00 0.14
CA THR A 17 -9.62 -20.34 1.33
C THR A 17 -8.80 -20.98 2.44
N ASN A 18 -7.76 -21.73 2.08
CA ASN A 18 -6.80 -22.32 2.99
C ASN A 18 -5.42 -22.38 2.34
N LEU A 19 -4.42 -21.73 2.95
CA LEU A 19 -3.05 -21.69 2.45
C LEU A 19 -2.38 -23.06 2.34
N ARG A 20 -2.84 -24.05 3.13
CA ARG A 20 -2.31 -25.42 3.03
C ARG A 20 -2.50 -26.02 1.65
N HIS A 21 -3.57 -25.64 0.95
CA HIS A 21 -3.84 -26.12 -0.41
C HIS A 21 -2.87 -25.52 -1.44
N THR A 22 -2.11 -24.48 -1.09
CA THR A 22 -1.14 -23.84 -1.99
C THR A 22 0.31 -24.21 -1.68
N HIS A 23 0.58 -25.10 -0.72
CA HIS A 23 1.95 -25.42 -0.28
C HIS A 23 2.88 -25.86 -1.42
N ALA A 24 2.43 -26.73 -2.32
CA ALA A 24 3.25 -27.16 -3.45
C ALA A 24 3.64 -25.98 -4.37
N ALA A 25 2.72 -25.02 -4.56
CA ALA A 25 3.01 -23.81 -5.33
C ALA A 25 3.98 -22.89 -4.56
N LEU A 26 3.83 -22.76 -3.25
CA LEU A 26 4.71 -21.96 -2.39
C LEU A 26 6.14 -22.53 -2.34
N GLU A 27 6.27 -23.86 -2.31
CA GLU A 27 7.55 -24.55 -2.41
C GLU A 27 8.24 -24.28 -3.74
N ALA A 28 7.53 -24.44 -4.86
CA ALA A 28 8.05 -24.11 -6.19
C ALA A 28 8.43 -22.62 -6.33
N MET A 29 7.64 -21.72 -5.73
CA MET A 29 7.95 -20.28 -5.68
C MET A 29 9.25 -20.02 -4.91
N GLN A 30 9.44 -20.69 -3.77
CA GLN A 30 10.68 -20.61 -3.01
C GLN A 30 11.88 -21.11 -3.82
N GLU A 31 11.77 -22.28 -4.46
CA GLU A 31 12.84 -22.87 -5.29
C GLU A 31 13.25 -21.99 -6.47
N THR A 32 12.27 -21.34 -7.10
CA THR A 32 12.49 -20.46 -8.25
C THR A 32 12.78 -19.01 -7.86
N GLY A 33 12.71 -18.69 -6.58
CA GLY A 33 12.86 -17.32 -6.06
C GLY A 33 11.71 -16.39 -6.42
N LEU A 34 10.57 -16.86 -6.94
CA LEU A 34 9.43 -16.03 -7.31
C LEU A 34 8.73 -15.45 -6.06
N PRO A 35 8.67 -14.12 -5.87
CA PRO A 35 8.08 -13.55 -4.67
C PRO A 35 6.57 -13.78 -4.56
N LEU A 36 6.13 -14.00 -3.31
CA LEU A 36 4.73 -13.98 -2.89
C LEU A 36 4.37 -12.57 -2.42
N LEU A 37 3.41 -11.96 -3.08
CA LEU A 37 2.85 -10.67 -2.69
C LEU A 37 1.57 -10.94 -1.90
N VAL A 38 1.39 -10.32 -0.75
CA VAL A 38 0.32 -10.69 0.19
C VAL A 38 -0.52 -9.49 0.57
N HIS A 39 -1.83 -9.55 0.32
CA HIS A 39 -2.77 -8.69 1.02
C HIS A 39 -3.02 -9.29 2.42
N GLY A 40 -2.40 -8.70 3.45
CA GLY A 40 -2.29 -9.31 4.76
C GLY A 40 -3.42 -8.99 5.72
N GLU A 41 -4.66 -9.35 5.40
CA GLU A 41 -5.81 -9.25 6.32
C GLU A 41 -6.55 -10.59 6.42
N VAL A 42 -6.98 -10.97 7.63
CA VAL A 42 -7.98 -12.02 7.79
C VAL A 42 -9.38 -11.47 7.50
N VAL A 43 -10.32 -12.34 7.12
CA VAL A 43 -11.69 -11.95 6.72
C VAL A 43 -12.78 -12.43 7.69
N ASP A 44 -12.36 -12.97 8.83
CA ASP A 44 -13.26 -13.43 9.89
C ASP A 44 -14.23 -12.33 10.30
N SER A 45 -15.52 -12.64 10.38
CA SER A 45 -16.58 -11.71 10.77
C SER A 45 -16.47 -11.28 12.24
N GLU A 46 -15.87 -12.12 13.08
CA GLU A 46 -15.68 -11.85 14.51
C GLU A 46 -14.46 -10.97 14.79
N ILE A 47 -13.63 -10.70 13.77
CA ILE A 47 -12.43 -9.86 13.88
C ILE A 47 -12.73 -8.47 13.34
N ASP A 48 -12.62 -7.49 14.23
CA ASP A 48 -12.77 -6.08 13.90
C ASP A 48 -11.82 -5.68 12.76
N VAL A 49 -12.34 -4.88 11.81
CA VAL A 49 -11.60 -4.49 10.61
C VAL A 49 -10.28 -3.78 10.90
N PHE A 50 -10.14 -3.12 12.06
CA PHE A 50 -8.91 -2.47 12.46
C PHE A 50 -7.84 -3.45 12.98
N ASP A 51 -8.22 -4.68 13.38
CA ASP A 51 -7.33 -5.72 13.91
C ASP A 51 -6.92 -6.79 12.89
N ARG A 52 -7.57 -6.83 11.72
CA ARG A 52 -7.39 -7.88 10.71
C ARG A 52 -5.95 -8.05 10.23
N GLU A 53 -5.20 -6.95 10.08
CA GLU A 53 -3.79 -6.99 9.67
C GLU A 53 -2.89 -7.64 10.73
N ARG A 54 -3.03 -7.22 11.99
CA ARG A 54 -2.29 -7.79 13.11
C ARG A 54 -2.59 -9.28 13.27
N VAL A 55 -3.86 -9.67 13.20
CA VAL A 55 -4.25 -11.08 13.34
C VAL A 55 -3.75 -11.92 12.15
N PHE A 56 -3.69 -11.35 10.94
CA PHE A 56 -3.09 -12.04 9.79
C PHE A 56 -1.59 -12.32 10.02
N ILE A 57 -0.85 -11.34 10.55
CA ILE A 57 0.56 -11.51 10.87
C ILE A 57 0.76 -12.68 11.84
N GLU A 58 0.00 -12.69 12.93
CA GLU A 58 0.08 -13.70 13.99
C GLU A 58 -0.32 -15.10 13.50
N ARG A 59 -1.46 -15.21 12.80
CA ARG A 59 -2.07 -16.51 12.47
C ARG A 59 -1.58 -17.10 11.15
N VAL A 60 -1.07 -16.26 10.25
CA VAL A 60 -0.81 -16.65 8.86
C VAL A 60 0.63 -16.36 8.45
N LEU A 61 1.06 -15.10 8.53
CA LEU A 61 2.35 -14.71 7.95
C LEU A 61 3.53 -15.26 8.75
N SER A 62 3.50 -15.18 10.08
CA SER A 62 4.59 -15.72 10.91
C SER A 62 4.77 -17.23 10.70
N PRO A 63 3.72 -18.07 10.79
CA PRO A 63 3.85 -19.51 10.49
C PRO A 63 4.30 -19.80 9.05
N LEU A 64 3.86 -18.99 8.07
CA LEU A 64 4.28 -19.16 6.68
C LEU A 64 5.78 -18.95 6.51
N LEU A 65 6.34 -17.91 7.12
CA LEU A 65 7.78 -17.60 7.05
C LEU A 65 8.63 -18.64 7.79
N GLU A 66 8.13 -19.19 8.89
CA GLU A 66 8.78 -20.31 9.59
C GLU A 66 8.81 -21.57 8.73
N GLN A 67 7.73 -21.85 8.01
CA GLN A 67 7.62 -23.04 7.17
C GLN A 67 8.40 -22.93 5.85
N PHE A 68 8.46 -21.73 5.26
CA PHE A 68 9.14 -21.45 3.99
C PHE A 68 10.18 -20.33 4.17
N PRO A 69 11.29 -20.58 4.91
CA PRO A 69 12.23 -19.51 5.29
C PRO A 69 12.96 -18.87 4.09
N GLY A 70 13.04 -19.57 2.95
CA GLY A 70 13.63 -19.04 1.72
C GLY A 70 12.64 -18.30 0.82
N LEU A 71 11.33 -18.36 1.10
CA LEU A 71 10.31 -17.72 0.28
C LEU A 71 10.41 -16.20 0.45
N ARG A 72 10.62 -15.49 -0.67
CA ARG A 72 10.54 -14.03 -0.69
C ARG A 72 9.08 -13.59 -0.57
N VAL A 73 8.78 -12.75 0.41
CA VAL A 73 7.42 -12.25 0.68
C VAL A 73 7.41 -10.73 0.73
N VAL A 74 6.41 -10.13 0.07
CA VAL A 74 6.05 -8.72 0.25
C VAL A 74 4.71 -8.66 0.97
N LEU A 75 4.71 -8.12 2.19
CA LEU A 75 3.48 -7.72 2.86
C LEU A 75 3.03 -6.39 2.25
N GLU A 76 2.05 -6.46 1.36
CA GLU A 76 1.61 -5.29 0.60
C GLU A 76 0.92 -4.27 1.53
N HIS A 77 1.01 -2.99 1.15
CA HIS A 77 0.25 -1.86 1.67
C HIS A 77 0.03 -1.92 3.19
N VAL A 78 1.11 -2.05 3.97
CA VAL A 78 1.04 -2.16 5.44
C VAL A 78 0.40 -0.92 6.06
N THR A 79 -0.40 -1.11 7.10
CA THR A 79 -1.20 -0.03 7.69
C THR A 79 -1.05 0.14 9.20
N THR A 80 -0.36 -0.79 9.87
CA THR A 80 -0.20 -0.84 11.32
C THR A 80 1.25 -0.69 11.77
N SER A 81 1.43 -0.30 13.04
CA SER A 81 2.75 -0.24 13.69
C SER A 81 3.29 -1.65 13.91
N GLU A 82 2.40 -2.58 14.20
CA GLU A 82 2.63 -4.00 14.41
C GLU A 82 3.21 -4.63 13.13
N ALA A 83 2.69 -4.29 11.95
CA ALA A 83 3.26 -4.71 10.67
C ALA A 83 4.65 -4.12 10.41
N VAL A 84 4.86 -2.84 10.73
CA VAL A 84 6.19 -2.19 10.63
C VAL A 84 7.21 -2.91 11.52
N GLU A 85 6.87 -3.12 12.80
CA GLU A 85 7.73 -3.82 13.76
C GLU A 85 8.03 -5.25 13.30
N PHE A 86 7.02 -5.97 12.80
CA PHE A 86 7.18 -7.31 12.27
C PHE A 86 8.14 -7.38 11.07
N VAL A 87 8.00 -6.47 10.10
CA VAL A 87 8.90 -6.42 8.92
C VAL A 87 10.32 -6.05 9.31
N LEU A 88 10.49 -5.10 10.24
CA LEU A 88 11.80 -4.72 10.76
C LEU A 88 12.51 -5.90 11.45
N ALA A 89 11.79 -6.66 12.26
CA ALA A 89 12.32 -7.82 12.99
C ALA A 89 12.45 -9.09 12.14
N GLY A 90 11.75 -9.16 10.99
CA GLY A 90 11.70 -10.35 10.14
C GLY A 90 12.99 -10.62 9.35
N PRO A 91 13.02 -11.68 8.53
CA PRO A 91 14.17 -12.02 7.68
C PRO A 91 14.34 -11.03 6.51
N ASP A 92 15.47 -11.11 5.81
CA ASP A 92 15.72 -10.31 4.59
C ASP A 92 14.84 -10.73 3.40
N THR A 93 14.25 -11.93 3.48
CA THR A 93 13.25 -12.41 2.52
C THR A 93 11.89 -11.74 2.70
N LEU A 94 11.67 -10.97 3.77
CA LEU A 94 10.44 -10.22 4.01
C LEU A 94 10.64 -8.72 3.76
N ALA A 95 9.75 -8.15 2.94
CA ALA A 95 9.64 -6.72 2.70
C ALA A 95 8.17 -6.25 2.77
N ALA A 96 7.96 -4.93 2.67
CA ALA A 96 6.64 -4.34 2.62
C ALA A 96 6.56 -3.13 1.68
N THR A 97 5.39 -2.96 1.07
CA THR A 97 5.04 -1.73 0.37
C THR A 97 4.24 -0.80 1.27
N ILE A 98 4.41 0.51 1.08
CA ILE A 98 3.63 1.53 1.80
C ILE A 98 3.02 2.50 0.79
N THR A 99 1.71 2.69 0.89
CA THR A 99 0.94 3.59 0.01
C THR A 99 1.09 5.06 0.41
N ALA A 100 0.90 5.98 -0.53
CA ALA A 100 0.89 7.41 -0.22
C ALA A 100 -0.26 7.79 0.74
N HIS A 101 -1.46 7.23 0.53
CA HIS A 101 -2.64 7.58 1.32
C HIS A 101 -2.54 7.09 2.77
N HIS A 102 -1.90 5.96 3.05
CA HIS A 102 -1.64 5.50 4.42
C HIS A 102 -0.52 6.29 5.13
N LEU A 103 0.33 7.00 4.39
CA LEU A 103 1.29 7.95 4.96
C LEU A 103 0.64 9.29 5.28
N LEU A 104 -0.30 9.73 4.45
CA LEU A 104 -0.97 11.03 4.55
C LEU A 104 -2.14 11.03 5.53
N LEU A 105 -2.90 9.93 5.61
CA LEU A 105 -4.18 9.89 6.33
C LEU A 105 -4.16 8.93 7.51
N SER A 106 -4.76 9.35 8.62
CA SER A 106 -5.29 8.44 9.64
C SER A 106 -6.80 8.32 9.50
N ARG A 107 -7.39 7.35 10.20
CA ARG A 107 -8.83 7.01 10.10
C ARG A 107 -9.78 8.16 10.42
N ASN A 108 -9.31 9.21 11.09
CA ASN A 108 -10.11 10.42 11.30
C ASN A 108 -10.52 11.07 9.96
N ALA A 109 -9.70 10.91 8.91
CA ALA A 109 -10.00 11.40 7.58
C ALA A 109 -11.29 10.80 6.99
N LEU A 110 -11.65 9.57 7.36
CA LEU A 110 -12.90 8.92 6.93
C LEU A 110 -14.15 9.66 7.41
N PHE A 111 -14.04 10.42 8.51
CA PHE A 111 -15.19 11.02 9.21
C PHE A 111 -15.12 12.55 9.31
N SER A 112 -14.13 13.18 8.69
CA SER A 112 -13.94 14.63 8.76
C SER A 112 -15.04 15.36 8.00
N GLY A 113 -15.96 16.00 8.74
CA GLY A 113 -17.12 16.70 8.17
C GLY A 113 -18.23 15.78 7.65
N GLY A 114 -18.13 14.47 7.91
CA GLY A 114 -19.04 13.44 7.38
C GLY A 114 -18.28 12.21 6.90
N LEU A 115 -19.00 11.15 6.50
CA LEU A 115 -18.39 9.96 5.91
C LEU A 115 -17.80 10.30 4.54
N ARG A 116 -16.49 10.06 4.35
CA ARG A 116 -15.76 10.32 3.10
C ARG A 116 -15.42 9.00 2.40
N PRO A 117 -16.28 8.48 1.49
CA PRO A 117 -16.06 7.19 0.85
C PRO A 117 -14.82 7.16 -0.06
N HIS A 118 -14.41 8.31 -0.62
CA HIS A 118 -13.19 8.42 -1.42
C HIS A 118 -11.89 8.19 -0.63
N TYR A 119 -11.96 8.14 0.71
CA TYR A 119 -10.84 7.78 1.59
C TYR A 119 -10.97 6.36 2.16
N TYR A 120 -12.01 5.61 1.77
CA TYR A 120 -12.18 4.21 2.15
C TYR A 120 -11.39 3.29 1.20
N CYS A 121 -10.48 2.50 1.77
CA CYS A 121 -9.67 1.46 1.14
C CYS A 121 -9.52 0.24 2.07
N LEU A 122 -8.90 -0.83 1.56
CA LEU A 122 -8.51 -2.00 2.33
C LEU A 122 -7.01 -2.28 2.12
N PRO A 123 -6.21 -2.46 3.18
CA PRO A 123 -6.61 -2.37 4.58
C PRO A 123 -7.10 -0.96 4.95
N VAL A 124 -8.01 -0.87 5.93
CA VAL A 124 -8.62 0.43 6.27
C VAL A 124 -7.61 1.38 6.91
N LEU A 125 -7.75 2.68 6.68
CA LEU A 125 -7.00 3.69 7.43
C LEU A 125 -7.05 3.41 8.93
N LYS A 126 -5.91 3.49 9.62
CA LYS A 126 -5.77 3.16 11.05
C LYS A 126 -5.62 4.42 11.91
N ARG A 127 -5.49 4.25 13.23
CA ARG A 127 -5.22 5.36 14.17
C ARG A 127 -3.92 6.09 13.82
N GLU A 128 -3.81 7.34 14.26
CA GLU A 128 -2.65 8.21 14.00
C GLU A 128 -1.30 7.59 14.39
N LYS A 129 -1.24 6.85 15.51
CA LYS A 129 -0.02 6.14 15.93
C LYS A 129 0.55 5.22 14.84
N HIS A 130 -0.33 4.58 14.07
CA HIS A 130 0.08 3.67 13.00
C HIS A 130 0.57 4.45 11.79
N ARG A 131 -0.13 5.52 11.40
CA ARG A 131 0.32 6.43 10.34
C ARG A 131 1.73 6.96 10.62
N GLN A 132 2.01 7.37 11.86
CA GLN A 132 3.32 7.83 12.29
C GLN A 132 4.40 6.74 12.18
N ALA A 133 4.07 5.49 12.56
CA ALA A 133 4.98 4.36 12.38
C ALA A 133 5.28 4.08 10.90
N LEU A 134 4.29 4.19 10.03
CA LEU A 134 4.47 4.04 8.57
C LEU A 134 5.35 5.14 7.99
N VAL A 135 5.15 6.39 8.39
CA VAL A 135 6.02 7.51 7.98
C VAL A 135 7.45 7.25 8.42
N SER A 136 7.66 6.91 9.69
CA SER A 136 8.98 6.57 10.21
C SER A 136 9.64 5.43 9.42
N ALA A 137 8.90 4.37 9.10
CA ALA A 137 9.40 3.25 8.30
C ALA A 137 9.78 3.66 6.89
N ALA A 138 8.90 4.37 6.18
CA ALA A 138 9.11 4.82 4.80
C ALA A 138 10.33 5.74 4.68
N THR A 139 10.55 6.62 5.66
CA THR A 139 11.65 7.61 5.65
C THR A 139 12.91 7.14 6.37
N SER A 140 12.95 5.90 6.87
CA SER A 140 14.08 5.37 7.66
C SER A 140 15.34 5.03 6.85
N GLY A 141 15.23 4.94 5.52
CA GLY A 141 16.28 4.35 4.68
C GLY A 141 16.39 2.82 4.77
N ASN A 142 15.50 2.15 5.50
CA ASN A 142 15.49 0.69 5.58
C ASN A 142 15.02 0.08 4.24
N LYS A 143 15.86 -0.80 3.68
CA LYS A 143 15.68 -1.42 2.36
C LYS A 143 14.46 -2.33 2.24
N LYS A 144 13.85 -2.73 3.37
CA LYS A 144 12.65 -3.57 3.40
C LYS A 144 11.36 -2.80 3.09
N PHE A 145 11.38 -1.48 3.09
CA PHE A 145 10.22 -0.65 2.76
C PHE A 145 10.42 0.06 1.43
N PHE A 146 9.44 -0.05 0.55
CA PHE A 146 9.45 0.60 -0.76
C PHE A 146 8.07 1.02 -1.24
N LEU A 147 8.06 1.83 -2.29
CA LEU A 147 6.84 2.39 -2.87
C LEU A 147 5.94 1.31 -3.47
N GLY A 148 4.67 1.32 -3.05
CA GLY A 148 3.58 0.63 -3.72
C GLY A 148 2.31 1.46 -3.55
N THR A 149 1.75 1.97 -4.66
CA THR A 149 0.72 3.02 -4.59
C THR A 149 -0.62 2.51 -4.08
N ASP A 150 -0.92 1.23 -4.36
CA ASP A 150 -2.26 0.65 -4.30
C ASP A 150 -3.33 1.58 -4.91
N SER A 151 -2.97 2.23 -6.02
CA SER A 151 -3.90 3.12 -6.70
C SER A 151 -5.04 2.30 -7.30
N ALA A 152 -6.21 2.38 -6.68
CA ALA A 152 -7.38 1.58 -7.00
C ALA A 152 -8.54 2.50 -7.44
N PRO A 153 -8.59 2.90 -8.73
CA PRO A 153 -9.67 3.73 -9.24
C PRO A 153 -10.99 2.97 -9.29
N HIS A 154 -12.06 3.66 -8.88
CA HIS A 154 -13.45 3.22 -9.02
C HIS A 154 -14.27 4.37 -9.58
N ALA A 155 -15.32 4.03 -10.35
CA ALA A 155 -16.28 5.03 -10.79
C ALA A 155 -16.86 5.76 -9.58
N ARG A 156 -17.11 7.06 -9.74
CA ARG A 156 -17.67 7.90 -8.69
C ARG A 156 -18.97 7.33 -8.14
N SER A 157 -19.83 6.79 -9.00
CA SER A 157 -21.08 6.12 -8.62
C SER A 157 -20.87 4.92 -7.72
N ASP A 158 -19.79 4.17 -7.91
CA ASP A 158 -19.50 2.97 -7.13
C ASP A 158 -18.94 3.32 -5.74
N LYS A 159 -18.23 4.44 -5.64
CA LYS A 159 -17.75 5.01 -4.37
C LYS A 159 -18.88 5.69 -3.59
N GLU A 160 -19.72 6.47 -4.27
CA GLU A 160 -20.83 7.25 -3.70
C GLU A 160 -22.15 6.45 -3.72
N SER A 161 -22.12 5.24 -3.16
CA SER A 161 -23.26 4.31 -3.11
C SER A 161 -23.60 3.87 -1.68
N ALA A 162 -24.68 3.10 -1.52
CA ALA A 162 -25.03 2.47 -0.25
C ALA A 162 -24.00 1.43 0.24
N CYS A 163 -23.13 0.94 -0.66
CA CYS A 163 -22.05 0.01 -0.37
C CYS A 163 -20.81 0.42 -1.18
N GLY A 164 -20.18 1.52 -0.76
CA GLY A 164 -19.08 2.13 -1.51
C GLY A 164 -17.87 1.21 -1.67
N CYS A 165 -17.34 1.08 -2.90
CA CYS A 165 -16.16 0.26 -3.15
C CYS A 165 -14.91 0.75 -2.37
N ALA A 166 -14.06 -0.18 -1.93
CA ALA A 166 -12.79 0.13 -1.29
C ALA A 166 -11.71 0.43 -2.35
N GLY A 167 -11.05 1.59 -2.23
CA GLY A 167 -9.94 1.98 -3.11
C GLY A 167 -9.75 3.50 -3.18
N ILE A 168 -8.50 3.96 -3.25
CA ILE A 168 -8.14 5.38 -3.37
C ILE A 168 -7.34 5.57 -4.66
N TYR A 169 -7.76 6.53 -5.50
CA TYR A 169 -7.10 6.80 -6.77
C TYR A 169 -5.95 7.81 -6.61
N THR A 170 -4.72 7.31 -6.54
CA THR A 170 -3.51 8.13 -6.30
C THR A 170 -2.56 8.19 -7.50
N ALA A 171 -2.70 7.33 -8.52
CA ALA A 171 -1.73 7.23 -9.62
C ALA A 171 -1.52 8.54 -10.40
N HIS A 172 -2.51 9.44 -10.42
CA HIS A 172 -2.44 10.72 -11.12
C HIS A 172 -1.37 11.69 -10.56
N SER A 173 -0.93 11.51 -9.32
CA SER A 173 0.03 12.38 -8.62
C SER A 173 0.89 11.61 -7.60
N ALA A 174 1.07 10.31 -7.81
CA ALA A 174 1.59 9.42 -6.77
C ALA A 174 2.96 9.87 -6.24
N ILE A 175 3.89 10.23 -7.12
CA ILE A 175 5.25 10.59 -6.72
C ILE A 175 5.29 11.95 -6.01
N GLU A 176 4.42 12.89 -6.39
CA GLU A 176 4.22 14.17 -5.72
C GLU A 176 3.70 13.98 -4.29
N LEU A 177 2.74 13.06 -4.09
CA LEU A 177 2.19 12.74 -2.77
C LEU A 177 3.25 12.15 -1.83
N TYR A 178 4.12 11.27 -2.33
CA TYR A 178 5.24 10.79 -1.52
C TYR A 178 6.27 11.90 -1.24
N ALA A 179 6.53 12.79 -2.20
CA ALA A 179 7.43 13.91 -1.98
C ALA A 179 6.96 14.84 -0.86
N GLU A 180 5.66 15.13 -0.78
CA GLU A 180 5.09 15.90 0.34
C GLU A 180 5.32 15.22 1.70
N VAL A 181 5.13 13.90 1.78
CA VAL A 181 5.37 13.14 3.03
C VAL A 181 6.84 13.20 3.42
N PHE A 182 7.75 12.93 2.48
CA PHE A 182 9.18 12.88 2.75
C PHE A 182 9.73 14.29 3.06
N GLU A 183 9.20 15.34 2.43
CA GLU A 183 9.50 16.73 2.79
C GLU A 183 9.02 17.07 4.21
N ALA A 184 7.78 16.73 4.55
CA ALA A 184 7.23 16.99 5.87
C ALA A 184 7.98 16.24 6.99
N ALA A 185 8.55 15.07 6.67
CA ALA A 185 9.41 14.30 7.57
C ALA A 185 10.87 14.80 7.62
N GLY A 186 11.26 15.73 6.75
CA GLY A 186 12.64 16.23 6.67
C GLY A 186 13.62 15.20 6.08
N SER A 187 13.17 14.34 5.18
CA SER A 187 13.95 13.22 4.62
C SER A 187 13.77 13.07 3.11
N LEU A 188 13.69 14.17 2.36
CA LEU A 188 13.53 14.14 0.89
C LEU A 188 14.60 13.32 0.17
N GLU A 189 15.83 13.30 0.69
CA GLU A 189 16.95 12.52 0.18
C GLU A 189 16.70 11.01 0.20
N ALA A 190 15.85 10.52 1.10
CA ALA A 190 15.49 9.09 1.19
C ALA A 190 14.44 8.68 0.14
N LEU A 191 13.79 9.65 -0.53
CA LEU A 191 12.70 9.37 -1.47
C LEU A 191 13.17 8.53 -2.67
N GLU A 192 14.36 8.81 -3.20
CA GLU A 192 14.90 8.06 -4.35
C GLU A 192 15.06 6.57 -4.03
N ASP A 193 15.61 6.27 -2.85
CA ASP A 193 15.86 4.90 -2.42
C ASP A 193 14.54 4.14 -2.23
N PHE A 194 13.58 4.75 -1.52
CA PHE A 194 12.24 4.21 -1.29
C PHE A 194 11.44 4.00 -2.60
N ALA A 195 11.48 4.98 -3.51
CA ALA A 195 10.67 4.99 -4.72
C ALA A 195 11.28 4.21 -5.89
N SER A 196 12.61 4.11 -5.96
CA SER A 196 13.30 3.66 -7.19
C SER A 196 14.31 2.53 -6.99
N LYS A 197 14.86 2.34 -5.78
CA LYS A 197 15.97 1.38 -5.58
C LYS A 197 15.59 0.17 -4.76
N HIS A 198 14.97 0.36 -3.59
CA HIS A 198 14.66 -0.72 -2.65
C HIS A 198 13.80 -1.82 -3.29
N GLY A 199 12.72 -1.44 -3.98
CA GLY A 199 11.88 -2.37 -4.72
C GLY A 199 12.66 -3.11 -5.81
N ALA A 200 13.38 -2.39 -6.69
CA ALA A 200 14.17 -2.99 -7.76
C ALA A 200 15.16 -4.04 -7.20
N HIS A 201 15.87 -3.72 -6.13
CA HIS A 201 16.78 -4.65 -5.45
C HIS A 201 16.05 -5.86 -4.88
N PHE A 202 14.93 -5.67 -4.18
CA PHE A 202 14.16 -6.79 -3.61
C PHE A 202 13.66 -7.74 -4.70
N TYR A 203 13.21 -7.21 -5.84
CA TYR A 203 12.75 -8.01 -6.98
C TYR A 203 13.89 -8.60 -7.83
N GLY A 204 15.14 -8.23 -7.59
CA GLY A 204 16.29 -8.68 -8.40
C GLY A 204 16.32 -8.05 -9.80
N LEU A 205 15.79 -6.82 -9.93
CA LEU A 205 15.73 -6.07 -11.18
C LEU A 205 16.77 -4.95 -11.19
N PRO A 206 17.27 -4.55 -12.39
CA PRO A 206 18.15 -3.40 -12.49
C PRO A 206 17.43 -2.11 -12.09
N VAL A 207 18.16 -1.19 -11.45
CA VAL A 207 17.68 0.16 -11.18
C VAL A 207 17.60 0.95 -12.50
N ASN A 208 16.52 1.72 -12.68
CA ASN A 208 16.34 2.56 -13.85
C ASN A 208 17.49 3.59 -13.98
N THR A 209 17.92 3.84 -15.21
CA THR A 209 18.96 4.85 -15.51
C THR A 209 18.39 6.20 -15.92
N THR A 210 17.11 6.23 -16.32
CA THR A 210 16.36 7.45 -16.60
C THR A 210 16.02 8.18 -15.31
N ARG A 211 15.87 9.50 -15.40
CA ARG A 211 15.52 10.36 -14.26
C ARG A 211 14.21 11.07 -14.52
N VAL A 212 13.46 11.31 -13.46
CA VAL A 212 12.36 12.27 -13.42
C VAL A 212 12.75 13.44 -12.53
N THR A 213 12.07 14.57 -12.68
CA THR A 213 12.32 15.76 -11.84
C THR A 213 11.00 16.24 -11.26
N LEU A 214 11.00 16.46 -9.95
CA LEU A 214 9.90 17.11 -9.25
C LEU A 214 10.28 18.56 -8.99
N GLU A 215 9.41 19.49 -9.36
CA GLU A 215 9.52 20.89 -9.00
C GLU A 215 8.61 21.20 -7.80
N LYS A 216 9.11 22.00 -6.86
CA LYS A 216 8.31 22.51 -5.74
C LYS A 216 7.42 23.65 -6.24
N LYS A 217 6.37 23.30 -6.94
CA LYS A 217 5.42 24.22 -7.56
C LYS A 217 4.01 23.75 -7.28
N SER A 218 3.25 24.61 -6.64
CA SER A 218 1.87 24.28 -6.30
C SER A 218 0.99 24.20 -7.54
N TRP A 219 0.09 23.21 -7.55
CA TRP A 219 -0.92 23.03 -8.59
C TRP A 219 -2.19 22.43 -7.99
N GLN A 220 -3.33 22.72 -8.62
CA GLN A 220 -4.63 22.24 -8.16
C GLN A 220 -4.97 20.90 -8.82
N VAL A 221 -5.31 19.91 -8.00
CA VAL A 221 -5.77 18.61 -8.48
C VAL A 221 -7.18 18.76 -9.08
N PRO A 222 -7.44 18.23 -10.28
CA PRO A 222 -8.77 18.20 -10.86
C PRO A 222 -9.79 17.55 -9.91
N ARG A 223 -10.99 18.12 -9.82
CA ARG A 223 -12.07 17.54 -8.98
C ARG A 223 -12.53 16.17 -9.48
N VAL A 224 -12.43 15.96 -10.78
CA VAL A 224 -12.84 14.74 -11.49
C VAL A 224 -11.87 14.49 -12.63
N LEU A 225 -11.55 13.22 -12.88
CA LEU A 225 -10.84 12.75 -14.06
C LEU A 225 -11.77 11.82 -14.84
N ARG A 226 -11.88 12.01 -16.15
CA ARG A 226 -12.74 11.17 -17.01
C ARG A 226 -11.97 9.95 -17.51
N TYR A 227 -12.58 8.79 -17.41
CA TYR A 227 -12.07 7.56 -17.99
C TYR A 227 -13.21 6.84 -18.72
N ALA A 228 -13.08 6.72 -20.05
CA ALA A 228 -14.19 6.33 -20.93
C ALA A 228 -15.45 7.18 -20.64
N ASP A 229 -16.55 6.54 -20.31
CA ASP A 229 -17.85 7.11 -19.95
C ASP A 229 -18.05 7.32 -18.44
N GLN A 230 -17.01 7.07 -17.63
CA GLN A 230 -17.05 7.16 -16.17
C GLN A 230 -16.29 8.39 -15.64
N GLU A 231 -16.76 8.87 -14.48
CA GLU A 231 -16.06 9.89 -13.69
C GLU A 231 -15.29 9.21 -12.55
N LEU A 232 -14.01 9.55 -12.40
CA LEU A 232 -13.16 9.13 -11.29
C LEU A 232 -12.86 10.34 -10.41
N VAL A 233 -12.90 10.15 -9.09
CA VAL A 233 -12.51 11.18 -8.12
C VAL A 233 -11.10 10.86 -7.60
N PRO A 234 -10.07 11.66 -7.97
CA PRO A 234 -8.72 11.44 -7.47
C PRO A 234 -8.59 11.76 -5.98
N TYR A 235 -7.57 11.20 -5.34
CA TYR A 235 -7.10 11.71 -4.04
C TYR A 235 -6.80 13.21 -4.15
N ALA A 236 -7.09 13.98 -3.09
CA ALA A 236 -6.92 15.44 -3.05
C ALA A 236 -7.73 16.21 -4.11
N ALA A 237 -8.81 15.64 -4.66
CA ALA A 237 -9.68 16.29 -5.64
C ALA A 237 -10.09 17.74 -5.27
N GLY A 238 -9.63 18.71 -6.05
CA GLY A 238 -9.90 20.15 -5.85
C GLY A 238 -8.98 20.85 -4.84
N GLU A 239 -8.11 20.11 -4.17
CA GLU A 239 -7.07 20.62 -3.26
C GLU A 239 -5.79 20.96 -4.05
N ASN A 240 -4.84 21.63 -3.40
CA ASN A 240 -3.55 21.97 -4.00
C ASN A 240 -2.47 21.04 -3.47
N LEU A 241 -1.67 20.48 -4.37
CA LEU A 241 -0.41 19.83 -4.02
C LEU A 241 0.74 20.85 -4.11
N ALA A 242 1.84 20.59 -3.41
CA ALA A 242 3.03 21.44 -3.32
C ALA A 242 4.15 21.04 -4.30
N TRP A 243 4.16 19.78 -4.73
CA TRP A 243 5.11 19.23 -5.69
C TRP A 243 4.41 18.92 -7.01
N ARG A 244 5.16 19.04 -8.11
CA ARG A 244 4.70 18.71 -9.47
C ARG A 244 5.78 17.95 -10.22
N LEU A 245 5.43 16.85 -10.88
CA LEU A 245 6.29 16.22 -11.88
C LEU A 245 6.46 17.13 -13.10
N VAL A 246 7.71 17.42 -13.44
CA VAL A 246 8.04 18.19 -14.64
C VAL A 246 7.77 17.32 -15.87
N GLU A 247 6.88 17.79 -16.74
CA GLU A 247 6.62 17.17 -18.04
C GLU A 247 7.92 17.20 -18.87
N GLN A 248 8.39 16.04 -19.33
CA GLN A 248 9.57 15.88 -20.18
C GLN A 248 9.20 15.94 -21.65
#